data_AF-A0A223RXR6-F1
#
_entry.id   AF-A0A223RXR6-F1
#
_cell.length_a   1.000
_cell.length_b   1.000
_cell.length_c   1.000
_cell.angle_alpha   90.00
_cell.angle_beta   90.00
_cell.angle_gamma   90.00
#
_symmetry.space_group_name_H-M   'P 1'
#
loop_
_entity.id
_entity.type
_entity.pdbx_description
1 polymer ?
#
loop_
_entity_poly.entity_id
_entity_poly.type
_entity_poly.pdbx_seq_one_letter_code
_entity_poly.pdbx_strand_id
1 'polypeptide(L)'
;MDGLASLTFRSRAAAVPGTTIVAPPRRWNPDEGELRDFLSGLKTLRQAGFVQPTSLPRSGEPAGQRGAVGAGGETTGDAESSRRAAITYPASSAADEIPQRILRKLAAQNYRVGELYRAAAREPAKNVVPASVTTPLRNGLLRGASSAWRGESRSARKWMGTAERTLQGVLDGVRLGNPRPISLTSSNGKLPVTVINDLPVTIWFELHVDSPRGVRVDDLGRLKVPANGKRQFLPKLHAERAGKFTVDVTMRTEGGTKLGRTQRLRVDSNAYGAVSLIITISGAALLVLLSGRRLVRRIRSRRRTGGTADGTATGPEPRLADDAEAQPVPELAEETDGTGDGSRRTGGGHGGDPEHPTTGNDPQRS
;
A
#
# COMPACT_ATOMS: atom_id res chain seq x y z
N MET A 1 22.86 42.05 -4.87
CA MET A 1 23.51 43.37 -5.05
C MET A 1 23.40 43.93 -6.48
N ASP A 2 24.06 43.40 -7.52
CA ASP A 2 24.30 44.13 -8.80
C ASP A 2 23.09 44.54 -9.68
N GLY A 3 21.86 44.11 -9.36
CA GLY A 3 20.67 44.43 -10.16
C GLY A 3 20.32 45.92 -10.23
N LEU A 4 20.54 46.68 -9.15
CA LEU A 4 20.27 48.13 -9.13
C LEU A 4 21.40 48.94 -9.76
N ALA A 5 22.65 48.53 -9.58
CA ALA A 5 23.81 49.18 -10.18
C ALA A 5 23.76 49.08 -11.72
N SER A 6 23.48 47.88 -12.25
CA SER A 6 23.33 47.66 -13.69
C SER A 6 22.13 48.40 -14.30
N LEU A 7 20.99 48.51 -13.60
CA LEU A 7 19.89 49.39 -14.00
C LEU A 7 20.32 50.86 -14.07
N THR A 8 20.98 51.37 -13.03
CA THR A 8 21.39 52.78 -12.92
C THR A 8 22.47 53.15 -13.94
N PHE A 9 23.39 52.23 -14.24
CA PHE A 9 24.35 52.38 -15.33
C PHE A 9 23.62 52.42 -16.68
N ARG A 10 22.74 51.46 -16.95
CA ARG A 10 22.02 51.38 -18.23
C ARG A 10 21.11 52.60 -18.46
N SER A 11 20.43 53.11 -17.44
CA SER A 11 19.59 54.32 -17.55
C SER A 11 20.38 55.61 -17.78
N ARG A 12 21.69 55.63 -17.52
CA ARG A 12 22.57 56.79 -17.72
C ARG A 12 23.47 56.70 -18.95
N ALA A 13 23.83 55.49 -19.38
CA ALA A 13 24.79 55.25 -20.46
C ALA A 13 24.17 54.71 -21.77
N ALA A 14 22.91 54.28 -21.78
CA ALA A 14 22.28 53.76 -23.00
C ALA A 14 21.83 54.90 -23.94
N ALA A 15 22.61 55.16 -24.98
CA ALA A 15 22.25 56.05 -26.10
C ALA A 15 21.14 55.51 -27.03
N VAL A 16 20.54 54.35 -26.69
CA VAL A 16 19.51 53.68 -27.49
C VAL A 16 18.34 53.28 -26.59
N PRO A 17 17.11 53.75 -26.86
CA PRO A 17 15.90 53.29 -26.15
C PRO A 17 15.71 51.78 -26.31
N GLY A 18 15.35 51.09 -25.23
CA GLY A 18 15.00 49.67 -25.32
C GLY A 18 14.83 48.98 -23.98
N THR A 19 13.79 48.14 -23.88
CA THR A 19 13.40 47.39 -22.68
C THR A 19 14.53 46.50 -22.15
N THR A 20 14.87 46.64 -20.87
CA THR A 20 15.73 45.68 -20.15
C THR A 20 14.88 44.86 -19.17
N ILE A 21 14.94 43.54 -19.31
CA ILE A 21 14.34 42.60 -18.36
C ILE A 21 15.36 42.36 -17.24
N VAL A 22 14.99 42.69 -15.99
CA VAL A 22 15.70 42.24 -14.80
C VAL A 22 15.00 41.01 -14.26
N ALA A 23 15.69 39.87 -14.28
CA ALA A 23 15.20 38.61 -13.74
C ALA A 23 16.13 38.12 -12.62
N PRO A 24 15.61 37.56 -11.52
CA PRO A 24 16.42 36.96 -10.48
C PRO A 24 17.19 35.73 -11.00
N PRO A 25 18.34 35.38 -10.40
CA PRO A 25 19.11 34.19 -10.79
C PRO A 25 18.32 32.89 -10.57
N ARG A 26 18.72 31.81 -11.27
CA ARG A 26 18.09 30.47 -11.18
C ARG A 26 17.98 29.91 -9.75
N ARG A 27 18.77 30.44 -8.82
CA ARG A 27 18.65 30.24 -7.37
C ARG A 27 18.64 31.62 -6.72
N TRP A 28 17.45 32.10 -6.36
CA TRP A 28 17.25 33.36 -5.66
C TRP A 28 16.57 33.07 -4.32
N ASN A 29 17.27 33.43 -3.24
CA ASN A 29 16.84 33.29 -1.86
C ASN A 29 17.51 34.44 -1.08
N PRO A 30 17.11 35.69 -1.32
CA PRO A 30 17.62 36.82 -0.55
C PRO A 30 17.15 36.68 0.90
N ASP A 31 17.90 37.27 1.84
CA ASP A 31 17.34 37.55 3.16
C ASP A 31 16.33 38.72 3.08
N GLU A 32 15.65 38.97 4.19
CA GLU A 32 14.64 40.04 4.26
C GLU A 32 15.26 41.45 4.12
N GLY A 33 16.51 41.64 4.52
CA GLY A 33 17.26 42.88 4.35
C GLY A 33 17.56 43.15 2.88
N GLU A 34 18.26 42.24 2.18
CA GLU A 34 18.59 42.43 0.75
C GLU A 34 17.31 42.63 -0.09
N LEU A 35 16.21 41.94 0.23
CA LEU A 35 14.94 42.13 -0.47
C LEU A 35 14.30 43.51 -0.20
N ARG A 36 14.30 43.98 1.06
CA ARG A 36 13.78 45.31 1.42
C ARG A 36 14.61 46.42 0.78
N ASP A 37 15.93 46.29 0.78
CA ASP A 37 16.86 47.26 0.20
C ASP A 37 16.74 47.30 -1.33
N PHE A 38 16.67 46.13 -1.97
CA PHE A 38 16.47 46.02 -3.43
C PHE A 38 15.16 46.69 -3.88
N LEU A 39 14.05 46.40 -3.18
CA LEU A 39 12.74 47.00 -3.50
C LEU A 39 12.70 48.50 -3.20
N SER A 40 13.38 48.95 -2.15
CA SER A 40 13.50 50.37 -1.80
C SER A 40 14.32 51.14 -2.83
N GLY A 41 15.47 50.60 -3.25
CA GLY A 41 16.29 51.17 -4.32
C GLY A 41 15.55 51.22 -5.66
N LEU A 42 14.79 50.18 -6.02
CA LEU A 42 13.95 50.17 -7.22
C LEU A 42 12.84 51.24 -7.15
N LYS A 43 12.21 51.42 -5.98
CA LYS A 43 11.24 52.50 -5.75
C LYS A 43 11.87 53.87 -5.95
N THR A 44 13.08 54.11 -5.44
CA THR A 44 13.84 55.36 -5.61
C THR A 44 14.19 55.61 -7.08
N LEU A 45 14.72 54.61 -7.81
CA LEU A 45 15.03 54.75 -9.24
C LEU A 45 13.79 55.10 -10.07
N ARG A 46 12.63 54.53 -9.75
CA ARG A 46 11.35 54.88 -10.38
C ARG A 46 10.91 56.31 -10.04
N GLN A 47 11.05 56.73 -8.77
CA GLN A 47 10.69 58.10 -8.35
C GLN A 47 11.59 59.17 -8.98
N ALA A 48 12.86 58.84 -9.24
CA ALA A 48 13.81 59.69 -9.95
C ALA A 48 13.76 59.54 -11.49
N GLY A 49 12.75 58.85 -12.04
CA GLY A 49 12.52 58.73 -13.49
C GLY A 49 13.48 57.81 -14.26
N PHE A 50 14.49 57.22 -13.60
CA PHE A 50 15.51 56.37 -14.26
C PHE A 50 14.95 55.04 -14.79
N VAL A 51 13.82 54.56 -14.26
CA VAL A 51 13.15 53.32 -14.74
C VAL A 51 11.63 53.49 -14.77
N GLN A 52 11.01 53.02 -15.86
CA GLN A 52 9.56 52.87 -15.97
C GLN A 52 9.19 51.38 -15.98
N PRO A 53 8.41 50.88 -15.00
CA PRO A 53 8.06 49.47 -14.92
C PRO A 53 6.92 49.11 -15.90
N THR A 54 7.25 48.49 -17.02
CA THR A 54 6.27 47.89 -17.94
C THR A 54 5.64 46.64 -17.31
N SER A 55 4.32 46.46 -17.45
CA SER A 55 3.65 45.21 -17.11
C SER A 55 4.05 44.09 -18.08
N LEU A 56 4.27 42.87 -17.57
CA LEU A 56 4.39 41.70 -18.43
C LEU A 56 3.04 41.42 -19.10
N PRO A 57 3.00 41.08 -20.41
CA PRO A 57 1.75 40.76 -21.11
C PRO A 57 1.08 39.54 -20.47
N ARG A 58 -0.25 39.58 -20.32
CA ARG A 58 -0.98 38.48 -19.68
C ARG A 58 -1.00 37.24 -20.56
N SER A 59 -0.58 36.11 -19.98
CA SER A 59 -0.67 34.78 -20.58
C SER A 59 -2.12 34.41 -20.88
N GLY A 60 -2.58 34.68 -22.10
CA GLY A 60 -3.95 34.37 -22.55
C GLY A 60 -4.57 35.39 -23.50
N GLU A 61 -3.98 36.60 -23.65
CA GLU A 61 -4.47 37.55 -24.65
C GLU A 61 -4.18 37.03 -26.08
N PRO A 62 -5.22 36.79 -26.91
CA PRO A 62 -5.03 36.23 -28.25
C PRO A 62 -4.14 37.15 -29.10
N ALA A 63 -3.42 36.57 -30.06
CA ALA A 63 -2.87 37.37 -31.15
C ALA A 63 -4.03 38.05 -31.88
N GLY A 64 -3.93 39.35 -32.17
CA GLY A 64 -5.05 40.19 -32.58
C GLY A 64 -5.65 39.82 -33.93
N GLN A 65 -6.52 38.82 -33.96
CA GLN A 65 -7.20 38.37 -35.19
C GLN A 65 -8.43 39.25 -35.49
N ARG A 66 -8.15 40.54 -35.71
CA ARG A 66 -9.11 41.57 -36.19
C ARG A 66 -8.57 42.33 -37.40
N GLY A 67 -8.03 41.59 -38.37
CA GLY A 67 -7.92 42.05 -39.76
C GLY A 67 -9.25 41.93 -40.48
N ALA A 68 -10.31 42.54 -39.95
CA ALA A 68 -11.67 42.47 -40.48
C ALA A 68 -12.27 43.87 -40.52
N VAL A 69 -12.39 44.39 -41.75
CA VAL A 69 -12.95 45.68 -42.17
C VAL A 69 -13.91 46.38 -41.19
N GLY A 70 -13.50 47.55 -40.72
CA GLY A 70 -14.32 48.57 -40.08
C GLY A 70 -13.64 49.93 -40.28
N ALA A 71 -14.35 50.92 -40.83
CA ALA A 71 -13.77 52.17 -41.31
C ALA A 71 -14.02 53.36 -40.36
N GLY A 72 -13.12 54.35 -40.40
CA GLY A 72 -13.29 55.66 -39.77
C GLY A 72 -12.80 55.74 -38.32
N GLY A 73 -11.73 56.51 -38.09
CA GLY A 73 -11.20 56.78 -36.75
C GLY A 73 -9.69 57.03 -36.74
N GLU A 74 -9.27 58.26 -37.06
CA GLU A 74 -7.88 58.67 -36.87
C GLU A 74 -7.59 58.90 -35.38
N THR A 75 -6.89 57.97 -34.74
CA THR A 75 -6.24 58.20 -33.45
C THR A 75 -4.76 57.86 -33.54
N THR A 76 -3.96 58.86 -33.94
CA THR A 76 -2.50 58.82 -33.90
C THR A 76 -2.02 58.82 -32.45
N GLY A 77 -2.00 57.64 -31.84
CA GLY A 77 -1.37 57.39 -30.56
C GLY A 77 -0.49 56.15 -30.68
N ASP A 78 0.81 56.30 -30.41
CA ASP A 78 1.81 55.24 -30.53
C ASP A 78 1.64 54.17 -29.44
N ALA A 79 0.61 53.36 -29.58
CA ALA A 79 0.47 52.10 -28.89
C ALA A 79 1.52 51.13 -29.44
N GLU A 80 2.75 51.25 -28.95
CA GLU A 80 3.86 50.29 -29.14
C GLU A 80 3.43 48.89 -28.69
N SER A 81 2.71 48.21 -29.58
CA SER A 81 1.94 47.01 -29.29
C SER A 81 2.91 45.89 -28.95
N SER A 82 3.03 45.61 -27.65
CA SER A 82 4.21 45.02 -27.01
C SER A 82 4.86 43.94 -27.86
N ARG A 83 5.92 44.32 -28.58
CA ARG A 83 6.52 43.54 -29.67
C ARG A 83 6.89 42.15 -29.15
N ARG A 84 6.06 41.15 -29.46
CA ARG A 84 6.17 39.79 -28.91
C ARG A 84 7.49 39.18 -29.38
N ALA A 85 8.51 39.26 -28.53
CA ALA A 85 9.81 38.67 -28.81
C ALA A 85 9.65 37.15 -29.00
N ALA A 86 10.15 36.62 -30.10
CA ALA A 86 10.23 35.19 -30.29
C ALA A 86 11.12 34.60 -29.19
N ILE A 87 10.57 33.69 -28.38
CA ILE A 87 11.31 33.07 -27.26
C ILE A 87 12.24 32.01 -27.84
N THR A 88 13.39 32.44 -28.36
CA THR A 88 14.48 31.55 -28.75
C THR A 88 15.01 30.85 -27.51
N TYR A 89 14.80 29.53 -27.43
CA TYR A 89 15.23 28.71 -26.31
C TYR A 89 16.54 27.98 -26.64
N PRO A 90 17.70 28.35 -26.04
CA PRO A 90 18.98 27.83 -26.47
C PRO A 90 19.15 26.32 -26.22
N ALA A 91 19.82 25.62 -27.14
CA ALA A 91 20.10 24.19 -27.01
C ALA A 91 20.87 23.84 -25.72
N SER A 92 21.73 24.74 -25.23
CA SER A 92 22.38 24.61 -23.92
C SER A 92 21.39 24.66 -22.74
N SER A 93 20.38 25.53 -22.81
CA SER A 93 19.30 25.60 -21.81
C SER A 93 18.37 24.37 -21.88
N ALA A 94 18.21 23.78 -23.06
CA ALA A 94 17.51 22.51 -23.27
C ALA A 94 18.29 21.31 -22.72
N ALA A 95 19.61 21.27 -22.90
CA ALA A 95 20.49 20.25 -22.32
C ALA A 95 20.53 20.32 -20.78
N ASP A 96 20.44 21.53 -20.22
CA ASP A 96 20.33 21.80 -18.79
C ASP A 96 18.99 21.36 -18.15
N GLU A 97 17.99 20.89 -18.91
CA GLU A 97 16.66 20.60 -18.34
C GLU A 97 16.61 19.45 -17.34
N ILE A 98 15.58 19.50 -16.48
CA ILE A 98 15.18 18.34 -15.68
C ILE A 98 14.68 17.26 -16.66
N PRO A 99 15.36 16.11 -16.80
CA PRO A 99 15.03 15.17 -17.87
C PRO A 99 13.60 14.65 -17.76
N GLN A 100 12.89 14.55 -18.89
CA GLN A 100 11.46 14.15 -18.97
C GLN A 100 11.12 12.81 -18.28
N ARG A 101 12.10 11.93 -18.09
CA ARG A 101 11.98 10.70 -17.26
C ARG A 101 11.75 10.99 -15.77
N ILE A 102 12.32 12.07 -15.23
CA ILE A 102 12.12 12.53 -13.85
C ILE A 102 10.75 13.19 -13.71
N LEU A 103 10.35 14.04 -14.67
CA LEU A 103 9.03 14.69 -14.65
C LEU A 103 7.88 13.66 -14.74
N ARG A 104 8.02 12.60 -15.54
CA ARG A 104 7.06 11.47 -15.56
C ARG A 104 7.02 10.69 -14.24
N LYS A 105 8.17 10.42 -13.60
CA LYS A 105 8.22 9.82 -12.25
C LYS A 105 7.54 10.70 -11.20
N LEU A 106 7.84 12.00 -11.21
CA LEU A 106 7.22 13.00 -10.35
C LEU A 106 5.70 12.99 -10.47
N ALA A 107 5.17 13.00 -11.71
CA ALA A 107 3.73 12.96 -11.95
C ALA A 107 3.09 11.69 -11.37
N ALA A 108 3.71 10.53 -11.56
CA ALA A 108 3.24 9.25 -10.99
C ALA A 108 3.25 9.22 -9.46
N GLN A 109 4.26 9.81 -8.81
CA GLN A 109 4.29 9.92 -7.35
C GLN A 109 3.30 10.98 -6.83
N ASN A 110 3.10 12.08 -7.54
CA ASN A 110 2.10 13.11 -7.19
C ASN A 110 0.66 12.57 -7.34
N TYR A 111 0.40 11.70 -8.33
CA TYR A 111 -0.87 10.97 -8.43
C TYR A 111 -1.14 10.15 -7.16
N ARG A 112 -0.16 9.38 -6.67
CA ARG A 112 -0.27 8.60 -5.43
C ARG A 112 -0.50 9.47 -4.18
N VAL A 113 0.04 10.69 -4.13
CA VAL A 113 -0.28 11.65 -3.05
C VAL A 113 -1.72 12.15 -3.16
N GLY A 114 -2.23 12.38 -4.37
CA GLY A 114 -3.63 12.73 -4.61
C GLY A 114 -4.61 11.59 -4.30
N GLU A 115 -4.21 10.34 -4.58
CA GLU A 115 -4.92 9.13 -4.15
C GLU A 115 -4.96 9.00 -2.63
N LEU A 116 -3.82 9.14 -1.95
CA LEU A 116 -3.76 9.11 -0.49
C LEU A 116 -4.61 10.22 0.13
N TYR A 117 -4.66 11.42 -0.48
CA TYR A 117 -5.53 12.51 -0.03
C TYR A 117 -7.03 12.19 -0.17
N ARG A 118 -7.45 11.58 -1.29
CA ARG A 118 -8.85 11.17 -1.52
C ARG A 118 -9.27 9.95 -0.69
N ALA A 119 -8.32 9.06 -0.40
CA ALA A 119 -8.51 7.92 0.50
C ALA A 119 -8.55 8.34 1.99
N ALA A 120 -7.90 9.44 2.36
CA ALA A 120 -7.85 9.91 3.73
C ALA A 120 -9.08 10.73 4.14
N ALA A 121 -9.58 10.48 5.36
CA ALA A 121 -10.64 11.24 6.00
C ALA A 121 -10.19 11.77 7.37
N ARG A 122 -10.81 12.87 7.81
CA ARG A 122 -10.56 13.50 9.11
C ARG A 122 -11.10 12.60 10.23
N GLU A 123 -10.24 12.15 11.13
CA GLU A 123 -10.65 11.39 12.31
C GLU A 123 -11.16 12.38 13.39
N PRO A 124 -12.44 12.34 13.82
CA PRO A 124 -12.97 13.31 14.78
C PRO A 124 -12.19 13.32 16.11
N ALA A 125 -11.80 12.15 16.61
CA ALA A 125 -11.06 11.99 17.87
C ALA A 125 -9.59 12.45 17.83
N LYS A 126 -9.03 12.75 16.64
CA LYS A 126 -7.66 13.28 16.49
C LYS A 126 -7.61 14.67 15.88
N ASN A 127 -8.71 15.16 15.30
CA ASN A 127 -8.85 16.47 14.65
C ASN A 127 -7.89 16.76 13.46
N VAL A 128 -7.00 15.83 13.11
CA VAL A 128 -6.05 15.96 12.00
C VAL A 128 -6.75 15.87 10.63
N VAL A 129 -6.47 16.84 9.75
CA VAL A 129 -7.00 16.88 8.39
C VAL A 129 -6.08 16.15 7.39
N PRO A 130 -6.61 15.46 6.36
CA PRO A 130 -5.81 14.80 5.32
C PRO A 130 -4.68 15.64 4.71
N ALA A 131 -4.91 16.96 4.57
CA ALA A 131 -3.94 17.89 4.02
C ALA A 131 -2.63 18.03 4.83
N SER A 132 -2.62 17.75 6.13
CA SER A 132 -1.39 17.86 6.93
C SER A 132 -0.40 16.72 6.64
N VAL A 133 -0.90 15.54 6.24
CA VAL A 133 -0.09 14.39 5.83
C VAL A 133 0.37 14.55 4.38
N THR A 134 -0.51 15.01 3.49
CA THR A 134 -0.24 15.01 2.04
C THR A 134 0.41 16.29 1.52
N THR A 135 0.21 17.46 2.15
CA THR A 135 0.87 18.71 1.72
C THR A 135 2.40 18.66 1.84
N PRO A 136 3.01 18.15 2.93
CA PRO A 136 4.45 17.98 3.01
C PRO A 136 5.01 17.04 1.94
N LEU A 137 4.31 15.94 1.64
CA LEU A 137 4.69 15.01 0.57
C LEU A 137 4.63 15.68 -0.82
N ARG A 138 3.54 16.40 -1.11
CA ARG A 138 3.39 17.17 -2.36
C ARG A 138 4.47 18.24 -2.50
N ASN A 139 4.76 19.00 -1.44
CA ASN A 139 5.78 20.04 -1.46
C ASN A 139 7.20 19.45 -1.60
N GLY A 140 7.46 18.31 -0.96
CA GLY A 140 8.70 17.53 -1.12
C GLY A 140 8.88 17.03 -2.56
N LEU A 141 7.82 16.50 -3.18
CA LEU A 141 7.83 16.12 -4.59
C LEU A 141 8.07 17.33 -5.50
N LEU A 142 7.30 18.41 -5.34
CA LEU A 142 7.42 19.64 -6.15
C LEU A 142 8.82 20.27 -6.07
N ARG A 143 9.51 20.18 -4.93
CA ARG A 143 10.92 20.63 -4.84
C ARG A 143 11.84 19.86 -5.80
N GLY A 144 11.53 18.61 -6.16
CA GLY A 144 12.24 17.85 -7.19
C GLY A 144 12.03 18.34 -8.63
N ALA A 145 10.99 19.16 -8.87
CA ALA A 145 10.73 19.84 -10.13
C ALA A 145 11.39 21.22 -10.24
N SER A 146 12.11 21.67 -9.20
CA SER A 146 12.66 23.02 -9.14
C SER A 146 13.67 23.29 -10.25
N SER A 147 13.53 24.44 -10.93
CA SER A 147 14.50 24.97 -11.90
C SER A 147 15.91 25.11 -11.33
N ALA A 148 16.07 25.17 -10.00
CA ALA A 148 17.34 25.13 -9.30
C ALA A 148 18.16 23.84 -9.53
N TRP A 149 17.55 22.77 -10.05
CA TRP A 149 18.22 21.51 -10.43
C TRP A 149 18.62 21.44 -11.91
N ARG A 150 18.39 22.48 -12.70
CA ARG A 150 18.86 22.54 -14.09
C ARG A 150 20.39 22.51 -14.12
N GLY A 151 20.95 21.73 -15.03
CA GLY A 151 22.37 21.30 -15.05
C GLY A 151 22.72 20.29 -13.95
N GLU A 152 22.21 20.47 -12.73
CA GLU A 152 22.55 19.68 -11.53
C GLU A 152 21.74 18.36 -11.42
N SER A 153 21.92 17.51 -12.43
CA SER A 153 21.16 16.29 -12.65
C SER A 153 21.37 15.20 -11.58
N ARG A 154 22.47 15.24 -10.80
CA ARG A 154 22.78 14.25 -9.74
C ARG A 154 21.93 14.50 -8.49
N SER A 155 21.81 15.74 -8.07
CA SER A 155 21.03 16.16 -6.89
C SER A 155 19.54 16.09 -7.16
N ALA A 156 19.07 16.37 -8.39
CA ALA A 156 17.71 16.08 -8.82
C ALA A 156 17.32 14.62 -8.52
N ARG A 157 18.19 13.66 -8.90
CA ARG A 157 17.99 12.23 -8.64
C ARG A 157 18.05 11.89 -7.15
N LYS A 158 19.02 12.45 -6.41
CA LYS A 158 19.13 12.26 -4.94
C LYS A 158 17.87 12.72 -4.22
N TRP A 159 17.38 13.93 -4.54
CA TRP A 159 16.18 14.50 -3.95
C TRP A 159 14.93 13.69 -4.28
N MET A 160 14.72 13.33 -5.55
CA MET A 160 13.56 12.55 -5.97
C MET A 160 13.55 11.16 -5.35
N GLY A 161 14.70 10.49 -5.21
CA GLY A 161 14.80 9.22 -4.50
C GLY A 161 14.48 9.34 -3.00
N THR A 162 14.77 10.46 -2.36
CA THR A 162 14.33 10.74 -0.99
C THR A 162 12.82 10.92 -0.92
N ALA A 163 12.24 11.77 -1.77
CA ALA A 163 10.79 12.00 -1.78
C ALA A 163 9.99 10.71 -2.10
N GLU A 164 10.49 9.87 -3.01
CA GLU A 164 9.95 8.54 -3.34
C GLU A 164 9.99 7.59 -2.13
N ARG A 165 11.10 7.55 -1.36
CA ARG A 165 11.18 6.78 -0.10
C ARG A 165 10.26 7.33 0.99
N THR A 166 10.17 8.65 1.17
CA THR A 166 9.27 9.26 2.17
C THR A 166 7.81 8.94 1.86
N LEU A 167 7.39 9.07 0.59
CA LEU A 167 6.05 8.67 0.16
C LEU A 167 5.80 7.18 0.38
N GLN A 168 6.73 6.31 -0.02
CA GLN A 168 6.57 4.87 0.22
C GLN A 168 6.50 4.53 1.71
N GLY A 169 7.25 5.22 2.57
CA GLY A 169 7.16 5.06 4.02
C GLY A 169 5.78 5.42 4.60
N VAL A 170 5.14 6.48 4.08
CA VAL A 170 3.76 6.84 4.47
C VAL A 170 2.74 5.81 3.93
N LEU A 171 2.92 5.32 2.71
CA LEU A 171 2.07 4.26 2.14
C LEU A 171 2.27 2.90 2.86
N ASP A 172 3.48 2.58 3.32
CA ASP A 172 3.81 1.41 4.14
C ASP A 172 3.26 1.52 5.58
N GLY A 173 2.92 2.73 6.04
CA GLY A 173 2.25 2.98 7.33
C GLY A 173 0.79 2.50 7.38
N VAL A 174 0.18 2.15 6.24
CA VAL A 174 -1.11 1.44 6.19
C VAL A 174 -0.83 0.02 5.69
N ARG A 175 -0.97 -0.97 6.57
CA ARG A 175 -0.39 -2.31 6.35
C ARG A 175 -1.27 -3.45 6.87
N LEU A 176 -1.06 -4.61 6.27
CA LEU A 176 -1.62 -5.87 6.75
C LEU A 176 -0.85 -6.31 8.01
N GLY A 177 -1.59 -6.71 9.05
CA GLY A 177 -1.02 -7.22 10.32
C GLY A 177 -0.45 -8.63 10.17
N ASN A 178 0.22 -9.14 11.21
CA ASN A 178 0.94 -10.41 11.13
C ASN A 178 0.00 -11.57 10.75
N PRO A 179 0.36 -12.39 9.73
CA PRO A 179 -0.49 -13.46 9.25
C PRO A 179 -0.42 -14.65 10.22
N ARG A 180 -1.57 -15.20 10.59
CA ARG A 180 -1.65 -16.53 11.21
C ARG A 180 -2.01 -17.55 10.11
N PRO A 181 -1.33 -18.71 10.02
CA PRO A 181 -1.72 -19.76 9.08
C PRO A 181 -3.12 -20.28 9.44
N ILE A 182 -3.92 -20.61 8.42
CA ILE A 182 -5.31 -21.06 8.58
C ILE A 182 -5.51 -22.36 7.81
N SER A 183 -5.93 -23.40 8.53
CA SER A 183 -6.44 -24.65 7.93
C SER A 183 -7.95 -24.55 7.79
N LEU A 184 -8.48 -24.87 6.61
CA LEU A 184 -9.92 -24.93 6.37
C LEU A 184 -10.46 -26.31 6.72
N THR A 185 -11.35 -26.36 7.71
CA THR A 185 -12.09 -27.57 8.10
C THR A 185 -13.28 -27.89 7.18
N SER A 186 -13.64 -26.99 6.26
CA SER A 186 -14.68 -27.19 5.26
C SER A 186 -14.35 -26.44 3.95
N SER A 187 -15.12 -26.67 2.88
CA SER A 187 -15.00 -25.93 1.61
C SER A 187 -15.29 -24.43 1.71
N ASN A 188 -15.95 -23.99 2.79
CA ASN A 188 -16.21 -22.58 3.09
C ASN A 188 -15.43 -22.14 4.33
N GLY A 189 -14.75 -21.00 4.24
CA GLY A 189 -13.96 -20.41 5.31
C GLY A 189 -14.15 -18.91 5.45
N LYS A 190 -13.46 -18.34 6.44
CA LYS A 190 -13.27 -16.89 6.59
C LYS A 190 -11.77 -16.63 6.64
N LEU A 191 -11.31 -15.60 5.93
CA LEU A 191 -9.90 -15.21 5.89
C LEU A 191 -9.68 -14.02 6.84
N PRO A 192 -9.24 -14.21 8.11
CA PRO A 192 -9.08 -13.13 9.07
C PRO A 192 -7.92 -12.20 8.69
N VAL A 193 -8.24 -11.10 7.99
CA VAL A 193 -7.28 -10.06 7.61
C VAL A 193 -7.32 -8.94 8.64
N THR A 194 -6.20 -8.72 9.34
CA THR A 194 -6.03 -7.54 10.18
C THR A 194 -5.38 -6.43 9.37
N VAL A 195 -5.93 -5.22 9.44
CA VAL A 195 -5.34 -3.99 8.89
C VAL A 195 -4.91 -3.09 10.04
N ILE A 196 -3.73 -2.51 9.92
CA ILE A 196 -3.14 -1.55 10.86
C ILE A 196 -2.87 -0.25 10.09
N ASN A 197 -3.21 0.88 10.70
CA ASN A 197 -3.03 2.21 10.16
C ASN A 197 -2.25 3.04 11.16
N ASP A 198 -0.96 3.20 10.92
CA ASP A 198 -0.04 3.99 11.73
C ASP A 198 -0.08 5.49 11.35
N LEU A 199 -1.03 5.91 10.50
CA LEU A 199 -1.22 7.32 10.10
C LEU A 199 -2.21 8.06 11.01
N PRO A 200 -2.07 9.40 11.17
CA PRO A 200 -2.93 10.22 12.02
C PRO A 200 -4.31 10.56 11.43
N VAL A 201 -4.70 9.91 10.33
CA VAL A 201 -5.96 10.12 9.60
C VAL A 201 -6.65 8.78 9.32
N THR A 202 -7.98 8.78 9.26
CA THR A 202 -8.77 7.60 8.84
C THR A 202 -8.47 7.29 7.38
N ILE A 203 -8.27 6.02 7.01
CA ILE A 203 -8.00 5.62 5.62
C ILE A 203 -9.12 4.73 5.08
N TRP A 204 -9.64 5.09 3.90
CA TRP A 204 -10.48 4.26 3.05
C TRP A 204 -9.63 3.43 2.08
N PHE A 205 -9.99 2.15 1.89
CA PHE A 205 -9.26 1.23 1.02
C PHE A 205 -10.14 0.07 0.55
N GLU A 206 -9.68 -0.64 -0.46
CA GLU A 206 -10.27 -1.88 -0.98
C GLU A 206 -9.27 -3.04 -0.82
N LEU A 207 -9.79 -4.23 -0.54
CA LEU A 207 -8.97 -5.42 -0.29
C LEU A 207 -8.91 -6.31 -1.54
N HIS A 208 -7.85 -6.14 -2.33
CA HIS A 208 -7.61 -6.94 -3.52
C HIS A 208 -6.91 -8.26 -3.15
N VAL A 209 -7.50 -9.39 -3.51
CA VAL A 209 -7.03 -10.72 -3.10
C VAL A 209 -6.79 -11.60 -4.32
N ASP A 210 -5.53 -11.70 -4.75
CA ASP A 210 -5.14 -12.52 -5.90
C ASP A 210 -5.12 -14.00 -5.48
N SER A 211 -5.91 -14.82 -6.17
CA SER A 211 -6.27 -16.19 -5.75
C SER A 211 -6.08 -17.19 -6.90
N PRO A 212 -5.43 -18.34 -6.67
CA PRO A 212 -5.22 -19.36 -7.69
C PRO A 212 -6.53 -20.07 -8.06
N ARG A 213 -6.58 -20.64 -9.26
CA ARG A 213 -7.75 -21.42 -9.75
C ARG A 213 -8.16 -22.49 -8.73
N GLY A 214 -9.45 -22.48 -8.36
CA GLY A 214 -10.00 -23.35 -7.31
C GLY A 214 -10.18 -22.67 -5.94
N VAL A 215 -9.76 -21.41 -5.78
CA VAL A 215 -10.04 -20.58 -4.61
C VAL A 215 -10.66 -19.24 -5.05
N ARG A 216 -11.72 -18.81 -4.38
CA ARG A 216 -12.32 -17.48 -4.52
C ARG A 216 -12.44 -16.81 -3.15
N VAL A 217 -12.39 -15.48 -3.15
CA VAL A 217 -12.58 -14.65 -1.95
C VAL A 217 -13.66 -13.62 -2.26
N ASP A 218 -14.60 -13.45 -1.34
CA ASP A 218 -15.62 -12.40 -1.44
C ASP A 218 -14.95 -11.03 -1.35
N ASP A 219 -15.21 -10.16 -2.33
CA ASP A 219 -14.88 -8.74 -2.18
C ASP A 219 -15.79 -8.10 -1.11
N LEU A 220 -15.20 -7.25 -0.29
CA LEU A 220 -15.89 -6.45 0.73
C LEU A 220 -16.09 -4.99 0.29
N GLY A 221 -15.58 -4.62 -0.89
CA GLY A 221 -15.62 -3.28 -1.43
C GLY A 221 -14.85 -2.27 -0.57
N ARG A 222 -15.42 -1.07 -0.47
CA ARG A 222 -14.78 0.08 0.20
C ARG A 222 -14.83 -0.02 1.72
N LEU A 223 -13.69 -0.39 2.32
CA LEU A 223 -13.46 -0.52 3.76
C LEU A 223 -12.84 0.75 4.37
N LYS A 224 -12.91 0.88 5.70
CA LYS A 224 -12.21 1.94 6.46
C LYS A 224 -11.48 1.42 7.69
N VAL A 225 -10.32 2.00 7.97
CA VAL A 225 -9.51 1.81 9.19
C VAL A 225 -9.28 3.19 9.89
N PRO A 226 -9.50 3.30 11.22
CA PRO A 226 -9.34 4.55 11.95
C PRO A 226 -7.87 4.99 12.06
N ALA A 227 -7.64 6.26 12.41
CA ALA A 227 -6.30 6.83 12.64
C ALA A 227 -5.58 6.17 13.83
N ASN A 228 -4.28 5.90 13.69
CA ASN A 228 -3.42 5.23 14.69
C ASN A 228 -4.06 3.96 15.28
N GLY A 229 -4.68 3.15 14.42
CA GLY A 229 -5.62 2.11 14.84
C GLY A 229 -5.52 0.83 14.03
N LYS A 230 -6.20 -0.23 14.50
CA LYS A 230 -6.26 -1.53 13.84
C LYS A 230 -7.70 -2.01 13.73
N ARG A 231 -8.02 -2.71 12.63
CA ARG A 231 -9.34 -3.30 12.41
C ARG A 231 -9.20 -4.66 11.71
N GLN A 232 -9.99 -5.64 12.15
CA GLN A 232 -10.05 -6.95 11.54
C GLN A 232 -11.23 -7.03 10.57
N PHE A 233 -11.01 -7.71 9.45
CA PHE A 233 -11.99 -8.01 8.42
C PHE A 233 -11.97 -9.52 8.16
N LEU A 234 -13.13 -10.08 7.79
CA LEU A 234 -13.30 -11.51 7.57
C LEU A 234 -14.05 -11.75 6.25
N PRO A 235 -13.44 -11.45 5.09
CA PRO A 235 -13.97 -11.88 3.80
C PRO A 235 -14.18 -13.39 3.79
N LYS A 236 -15.26 -13.84 3.12
CA LYS A 236 -15.51 -15.26 2.93
C LYS A 236 -14.52 -15.83 1.92
N LEU A 237 -14.23 -17.10 2.08
CA LEU A 237 -13.25 -17.85 1.30
C LEU A 237 -13.92 -19.14 0.84
N HIS A 238 -13.96 -19.36 -0.47
CA HIS A 238 -14.61 -20.50 -1.10
C HIS A 238 -13.55 -21.35 -1.80
N ALA A 239 -13.38 -22.59 -1.34
CA ALA A 239 -12.43 -23.56 -1.89
C ALA A 239 -13.18 -24.63 -2.70
N GLU A 240 -13.02 -24.60 -4.02
CA GLU A 240 -13.64 -25.53 -4.97
C GLU A 240 -12.94 -26.90 -4.98
N ARG A 241 -11.78 -27.04 -4.32
CA ARG A 241 -10.97 -28.25 -4.26
C ARG A 241 -10.18 -28.36 -2.95
N ALA A 242 -9.85 -29.58 -2.53
CA ALA A 242 -8.80 -29.82 -1.53
C ALA A 242 -7.41 -29.47 -2.10
N GLY A 243 -6.48 -29.05 -1.23
CA GLY A 243 -5.11 -28.72 -1.62
C GLY A 243 -4.51 -27.58 -0.80
N LYS A 244 -3.22 -27.31 -1.02
CA LYS A 244 -2.50 -26.20 -0.39
C LYS A 244 -2.43 -25.02 -1.36
N PHE A 245 -3.11 -23.94 -1.02
CA PHE A 245 -3.21 -22.74 -1.83
C PHE A 245 -2.37 -21.61 -1.24
N THR A 246 -1.97 -20.68 -2.10
CA THR A 246 -1.21 -19.48 -1.74
C THR A 246 -1.95 -18.29 -2.32
N VAL A 247 -2.31 -17.33 -1.47
CA VAL A 247 -3.21 -16.21 -1.77
C VAL A 247 -2.48 -14.91 -1.46
N ASP A 248 -2.41 -13.99 -2.42
CA ASP A 248 -1.67 -12.74 -2.30
C ASP A 248 -2.61 -11.56 -2.04
N VAL A 249 -2.66 -11.12 -0.78
CA VAL A 249 -3.52 -10.03 -0.30
C VAL A 249 -2.81 -8.69 -0.47
N THR A 250 -3.47 -7.71 -1.08
CA THR A 250 -2.97 -6.35 -1.30
C THR A 250 -4.07 -5.33 -1.01
N MET A 251 -3.73 -4.23 -0.33
CA MET A 251 -4.65 -3.10 -0.14
C MET A 251 -4.46 -2.05 -1.23
N ARG A 252 -5.53 -1.40 -1.68
CA ARG A 252 -5.50 -0.27 -2.63
C ARG A 252 -6.42 0.86 -2.22
N THR A 253 -6.13 2.08 -2.68
CA THR A 253 -7.12 3.16 -2.79
C THR A 253 -8.08 2.88 -3.95
N GLU A 254 -9.22 3.56 -3.96
CA GLU A 254 -10.25 3.50 -5.01
C GLU A 254 -9.68 3.79 -6.42
N GLY A 255 -8.76 4.74 -6.57
CA GLY A 255 -8.00 4.97 -7.80
C GLY A 255 -6.70 4.15 -7.93
N GLY A 256 -6.67 2.97 -7.31
CA GLY A 256 -5.71 1.90 -7.55
C GLY A 256 -4.32 2.03 -6.89
N THR A 257 -4.05 3.07 -6.10
CA THR A 257 -2.74 3.20 -5.42
C THR A 257 -2.61 2.16 -4.32
N LYS A 258 -1.62 1.27 -4.45
CA LYS A 258 -1.30 0.25 -3.45
C LYS A 258 -0.91 0.88 -2.12
N LEU A 259 -1.54 0.40 -1.05
CA LEU A 259 -1.19 0.66 0.34
C LEU A 259 -0.44 -0.55 0.89
N GLY A 260 0.62 -0.30 1.67
CA GLY A 260 1.40 -1.35 2.31
C GLY A 260 2.10 -2.31 1.37
N ARG A 261 2.52 -3.44 1.95
CA ARG A 261 3.15 -4.56 1.25
C ARG A 261 2.11 -5.62 0.92
N THR A 262 2.32 -6.34 -0.18
CA THR A 262 1.50 -7.52 -0.50
C THR A 262 1.87 -8.62 0.47
N GLN A 263 0.86 -9.25 1.08
CA GLN A 263 1.03 -10.31 2.07
C GLN A 263 0.59 -11.65 1.48
N ARG A 264 1.49 -12.62 1.53
CA ARG A 264 1.29 -13.96 1.01
C ARG A 264 0.76 -14.88 2.11
N LEU A 265 -0.47 -15.36 1.96
CA LEU A 265 -1.15 -16.24 2.91
C LEU A 265 -1.19 -17.66 2.36
N ARG A 266 -0.80 -18.64 3.18
CA ARG A 266 -1.00 -20.07 2.87
C ARG A 266 -2.33 -20.54 3.46
N VAL A 267 -3.12 -21.22 2.64
CA VAL A 267 -4.45 -21.73 2.95
C VAL A 267 -4.46 -23.22 2.66
N ASP A 268 -4.57 -24.05 3.69
CA ASP A 268 -4.66 -25.51 3.53
C ASP A 268 -6.14 -25.92 3.52
N SER A 269 -6.62 -26.46 2.40
CA SER A 269 -8.01 -26.89 2.19
C SER A 269 -8.15 -28.40 2.29
N ASN A 270 -8.88 -28.88 3.29
CA ASN A 270 -9.23 -30.29 3.45
C ASN A 270 -10.61 -30.64 2.85
N ALA A 271 -10.99 -29.97 1.75
CA ALA A 271 -12.29 -30.15 1.09
C ALA A 271 -12.40 -31.51 0.35
N TYR A 272 -12.56 -32.59 1.11
CA TYR A 272 -13.09 -33.87 0.62
C TYR A 272 -14.53 -33.64 0.13
N GLY A 273 -14.65 -33.31 -1.16
CA GLY A 273 -15.91 -32.87 -1.76
C GLY A 273 -16.98 -33.96 -1.80
N ALA A 274 -18.20 -33.55 -2.15
CA ALA A 274 -19.43 -34.37 -2.12
C ALA A 274 -19.35 -35.72 -2.87
N VAL A 275 -18.32 -35.95 -3.70
CA VAL A 275 -18.03 -37.26 -4.32
C VAL A 275 -17.95 -38.38 -3.27
N SER A 276 -17.31 -38.17 -2.11
CA SER A 276 -17.25 -39.19 -1.05
C SER A 276 -18.63 -39.50 -0.48
N LEU A 277 -19.45 -38.46 -0.25
CA LEU A 277 -20.84 -38.60 0.20
C LEU A 277 -21.70 -39.32 -0.85
N ILE A 278 -21.54 -38.99 -2.13
CA ILE A 278 -22.23 -39.66 -3.25
C ILE A 278 -21.85 -41.14 -3.32
N ILE A 279 -20.58 -41.48 -3.15
CA ILE A 279 -20.11 -42.89 -3.11
C ILE A 279 -20.73 -43.62 -1.91
N THR A 280 -20.70 -43.04 -0.71
CA THR A 280 -21.30 -43.65 0.49
C THR A 280 -22.81 -43.83 0.37
N ILE A 281 -23.54 -42.83 -0.14
CA ILE A 281 -24.99 -42.93 -0.38
C ILE A 281 -25.29 -43.97 -1.46
N SER A 282 -24.51 -44.03 -2.54
CA SER A 282 -24.66 -45.04 -3.60
C SER A 282 -24.41 -46.46 -3.07
N GLY A 283 -23.38 -46.64 -2.24
CA GLY A 283 -23.08 -47.91 -1.58
C GLY A 283 -24.18 -48.34 -0.60
N ALA A 284 -24.68 -47.41 0.22
CA ALA A 284 -25.79 -47.67 1.12
C ALA A 284 -27.09 -48.04 0.36
N ALA A 285 -27.42 -47.33 -0.72
CA ALA A 285 -28.56 -47.64 -1.56
C ALA A 285 -28.43 -49.03 -2.23
N LEU A 286 -27.23 -49.39 -2.72
CA LEU A 286 -26.93 -50.72 -3.24
C LEU A 286 -27.11 -51.82 -2.18
N LEU A 287 -26.63 -51.60 -0.96
CA LEU A 287 -26.80 -52.55 0.15
C LEU A 287 -28.27 -52.72 0.55
N VAL A 288 -29.05 -51.65 0.62
CA VAL A 288 -30.50 -51.70 0.88
C VAL A 288 -31.22 -52.46 -0.24
N LEU A 289 -30.90 -52.19 -1.50
CA LEU A 289 -31.49 -52.87 -2.66
C LEU A 289 -31.16 -54.37 -2.68
N LEU A 290 -29.91 -54.74 -2.40
CA LEU A 290 -29.46 -56.13 -2.31
C LEU A 290 -30.10 -56.87 -1.12
N SER A 291 -30.20 -56.23 0.04
CA SER A 291 -30.84 -56.78 1.24
C SER A 291 -32.34 -57.02 1.01
N GLY A 292 -33.06 -56.02 0.47
CA GLY A 292 -34.47 -56.14 0.10
C GLY A 292 -34.71 -57.25 -0.93
N ARG A 293 -33.88 -57.32 -1.98
CA ARG A 293 -33.93 -58.41 -2.99
C ARG A 293 -33.66 -59.79 -2.39
N ARG A 294 -32.78 -59.91 -1.38
CA ARG A 294 -32.50 -61.16 -0.64
C ARG A 294 -33.70 -61.57 0.21
N LEU A 295 -34.33 -60.62 0.92
CA LEU A 295 -35.50 -60.87 1.77
C LEU A 295 -36.73 -61.28 0.93
N VAL A 296 -37.03 -60.54 -0.13
CA VAL A 296 -38.13 -60.86 -1.06
C VAL A 296 -37.94 -62.23 -1.71
N ARG A 297 -36.71 -62.60 -2.10
CA ARG A 297 -36.39 -63.96 -2.57
C ARG A 297 -36.70 -65.03 -1.52
N ARG A 298 -36.28 -64.85 -0.26
CA ARG A 298 -36.51 -65.80 0.85
C ARG A 298 -37.99 -65.98 1.18
N ILE A 299 -38.79 -64.91 1.09
CA ILE A 299 -40.24 -64.97 1.33
C ILE A 299 -40.96 -65.61 0.12
N ARG A 300 -40.52 -65.32 -1.11
CA ARG A 300 -41.15 -65.86 -2.33
C ARG A 300 -40.79 -67.33 -2.60
N SER A 301 -39.65 -67.84 -2.13
CA SER A 301 -39.36 -69.28 -2.13
C SER A 301 -40.18 -70.05 -1.08
N ARG A 302 -40.46 -69.46 0.08
CA ARG A 302 -41.39 -70.01 1.09
C ARG A 302 -42.86 -70.05 0.67
N ARG A 303 -43.23 -69.52 -0.51
CA ARG A 303 -44.59 -69.60 -1.09
C ARG A 303 -44.69 -70.60 -2.27
N ARG A 304 -43.77 -71.57 -2.36
CA ARG A 304 -43.84 -72.68 -3.35
C ARG A 304 -43.76 -74.09 -2.76
N THR A 305 -43.67 -74.21 -1.44
CA THR A 305 -43.86 -75.48 -0.73
C THR A 305 -44.73 -75.18 0.49
N GLY A 306 -45.91 -75.78 0.55
CA GLY A 306 -46.86 -75.63 1.65
C GLY A 306 -47.43 -77.00 2.02
N GLY A 307 -47.60 -77.24 3.33
CA GLY A 307 -47.89 -78.55 3.90
C GLY A 307 -46.63 -79.24 4.46
N THR A 308 -46.68 -79.93 5.61
CA THR A 308 -47.79 -80.11 6.56
C THR A 308 -47.26 -80.40 7.98
N ALA A 309 -48.05 -80.05 8.99
CA ALA A 309 -48.08 -80.48 10.41
C ALA A 309 -46.82 -81.08 11.12
N ASP A 310 -46.44 -80.40 12.21
CA ASP A 310 -46.54 -80.86 13.62
C ASP A 310 -45.77 -82.11 14.13
N GLY A 311 -45.43 -82.11 15.43
CA GLY A 311 -44.78 -83.24 16.12
C GLY A 311 -43.95 -82.87 17.38
N THR A 312 -44.46 -83.17 18.57
CA THR A 312 -43.81 -83.01 19.88
C THR A 312 -43.02 -84.26 20.34
N ALA A 313 -41.85 -84.10 20.98
CA ALA A 313 -41.40 -84.94 22.12
C ALA A 313 -40.12 -84.42 22.84
N THR A 314 -40.22 -84.31 24.16
CA THR A 314 -39.30 -84.72 25.27
C THR A 314 -37.75 -84.71 25.12
N GLY A 315 -37.04 -84.30 26.20
CA GLY A 315 -35.58 -84.45 26.40
C GLY A 315 -35.13 -85.88 26.85
N PRO A 316 -33.91 -86.08 27.40
CA PRO A 316 -33.35 -85.29 28.51
C PRO A 316 -31.82 -84.97 28.45
N GLU A 317 -31.33 -84.39 29.56
CA GLU A 317 -29.93 -84.14 30.00
C GLU A 317 -29.12 -85.42 30.37
N PRO A 318 -27.86 -85.41 30.91
CA PRO A 318 -26.98 -84.28 31.31
C PRO A 318 -25.48 -84.36 30.90
N ARG A 319 -24.74 -83.26 31.18
CA ARG A 319 -23.30 -83.10 31.63
C ARG A 319 -22.72 -81.78 31.05
N LEU A 320 -22.26 -80.81 31.85
CA LEU A 320 -21.04 -80.76 32.69
C LEU A 320 -19.75 -80.99 31.86
N ALA A 321 -18.78 -80.06 31.80
CA ALA A 321 -18.64 -78.69 32.35
C ALA A 321 -17.61 -77.90 31.45
N ASP A 322 -16.97 -76.76 31.73
CA ASP A 322 -16.76 -75.91 32.93
C ASP A 322 -16.57 -74.40 32.52
N ASP A 323 -16.70 -73.47 33.49
CA ASP A 323 -15.96 -72.21 33.80
C ASP A 323 -15.12 -71.43 32.74
N ALA A 324 -14.98 -70.08 32.77
CA ALA A 324 -15.47 -68.95 33.60
C ALA A 324 -15.40 -67.65 32.73
N GLU A 325 -16.20 -66.58 32.90
CA GLU A 325 -16.18 -65.52 33.93
C GLU A 325 -14.77 -64.94 34.25
N ALA A 326 -14.55 -63.62 34.46
CA ALA A 326 -15.33 -62.39 34.17
C ALA A 326 -14.36 -61.16 34.17
N GLN A 327 -14.86 -59.95 33.94
CA GLN A 327 -14.07 -58.70 34.10
C GLN A 327 -13.90 -58.32 35.57
N PRO A 328 -12.85 -57.55 35.92
CA PRO A 328 -13.13 -56.27 36.61
C PRO A 328 -12.19 -55.10 36.23
N VAL A 329 -12.52 -53.91 36.76
CA VAL A 329 -11.72 -52.66 36.75
C VAL A 329 -11.39 -52.28 38.21
N PRO A 330 -10.19 -51.75 38.49
CA PRO A 330 -10.03 -50.44 39.15
C PRO A 330 -8.90 -49.61 38.49
N GLU A 331 -8.64 -48.31 38.70
CA GLU A 331 -8.90 -47.30 39.76
C GLU A 331 -7.76 -47.08 40.81
N LEU A 332 -7.19 -45.86 40.74
CA LEU A 332 -6.36 -45.00 41.62
C LEU A 332 -5.72 -45.50 42.95
N ALA A 333 -4.38 -45.32 43.05
CA ALA A 333 -3.54 -44.84 44.19
C ALA A 333 -2.04 -45.00 43.77
N GLU A 334 -1.14 -44.01 43.76
CA GLU A 334 -0.47 -43.21 44.81
C GLU A 334 0.74 -43.88 45.51
N GLU A 335 1.88 -43.15 45.48
CA GLU A 335 3.11 -43.23 46.31
C GLU A 335 3.98 -44.53 46.31
N THR A 336 5.29 -44.53 46.65
CA THR A 336 6.22 -43.52 47.25
C THR A 336 7.61 -43.45 46.56
N ASP A 337 8.29 -42.29 46.66
CA ASP A 337 9.74 -41.98 46.87
C ASP A 337 10.90 -42.78 46.18
N GLY A 338 12.06 -42.13 45.98
CA GLY A 338 13.27 -42.73 45.37
C GLY A 338 14.43 -41.77 45.01
N THR A 339 14.88 -40.93 45.94
CA THR A 339 15.97 -39.92 45.77
C THR A 339 17.30 -40.42 45.14
N GLY A 340 17.95 -39.60 44.29
CA GLY A 340 19.33 -39.84 43.82
C GLY A 340 20.03 -38.64 43.12
N ASP A 341 21.09 -38.10 43.74
CA ASP A 341 22.02 -37.06 43.20
C ASP A 341 23.24 -37.71 42.47
N GLY A 342 24.00 -36.98 41.64
CA GLY A 342 25.11 -37.58 40.87
C GLY A 342 25.97 -36.73 39.90
N SER A 343 26.20 -35.44 40.17
CA SER A 343 27.09 -34.49 39.45
C SER A 343 28.35 -34.99 38.67
N ARG A 344 28.54 -34.49 37.42
CA ARG A 344 29.78 -34.00 36.70
C ARG A 344 29.73 -34.27 35.17
N ARG A 345 30.23 -33.49 34.19
CA ARG A 345 31.08 -32.26 34.06
C ARG A 345 32.58 -32.47 33.69
N THR A 346 32.88 -32.43 32.38
CA THR A 346 34.13 -31.99 31.66
C THR A 346 33.82 -31.99 30.15
N GLY A 347 34.40 -31.23 29.21
CA GLY A 347 35.34 -30.07 29.12
C GLY A 347 35.36 -29.62 27.63
N GLY A 348 36.08 -28.60 27.13
CA GLY A 348 36.94 -27.56 27.71
C GLY A 348 37.82 -26.86 26.63
N GLY A 349 37.97 -25.52 26.67
CA GLY A 349 38.90 -24.73 25.82
C GLY A 349 38.31 -24.17 24.49
N HIS A 350 38.87 -23.11 23.87
CA HIS A 350 39.94 -22.19 24.30
C HIS A 350 40.00 -20.89 23.44
N GLY A 351 40.40 -19.76 24.04
CA GLY A 351 41.08 -18.62 23.37
C GLY A 351 40.27 -17.37 22.97
N GLY A 352 40.82 -16.17 23.24
CA GLY A 352 40.44 -14.92 22.54
C GLY A 352 40.12 -13.68 23.40
N ASP A 353 41.13 -13.05 24.00
CA ASP A 353 41.17 -11.60 24.36
C ASP A 353 41.96 -10.85 23.25
N PRO A 354 41.82 -9.53 22.99
CA PRO A 354 42.16 -8.50 24.00
C PRO A 354 41.45 -7.11 23.94
N GLU A 355 41.70 -6.34 25.02
CA GLU A 355 41.92 -4.88 25.13
C GLU A 355 41.11 -3.82 24.33
N HIS A 356 40.75 -2.75 25.03
CA HIS A 356 40.35 -1.46 24.43
C HIS A 356 40.92 -0.27 25.24
N PRO A 357 41.80 0.58 24.66
CA PRO A 357 42.34 1.77 25.33
C PRO A 357 41.39 2.99 25.24
N THR A 358 41.78 4.07 25.92
CA THR A 358 40.98 5.29 26.15
C THR A 358 41.26 6.42 25.12
N THR A 359 40.80 7.65 25.42
CA THR A 359 40.77 8.89 24.60
C THR A 359 39.64 8.93 23.55
N GLY A 360 38.94 10.05 23.30
CA GLY A 360 38.84 11.31 24.07
C GLY A 360 39.24 12.57 23.32
N ASN A 361 38.25 13.36 22.86
CA ASN A 361 38.37 14.81 22.74
C ASN A 361 37.00 15.48 22.57
N ASP A 362 36.82 16.66 23.18
CA ASP A 362 35.66 17.55 23.03
C ASP A 362 36.14 19.02 23.04
N PRO A 363 35.92 19.80 21.97
CA PRO A 363 36.28 21.22 21.92
C PRO A 363 35.04 22.14 21.93
N GLN A 364 34.54 22.46 23.12
CA GLN A 364 33.56 23.54 23.36
C GLN A 364 34.24 24.74 24.07
N ARG A 365 34.50 25.81 23.30
CA ARG A 365 34.92 27.21 23.62
C ARG A 365 36.03 27.66 22.65
N SER A 366 36.10 28.92 22.19
CA SER A 366 35.44 30.15 22.68
C SER A 366 34.82 30.97 21.54
#